data_AF-Q9ERM4-F1
#
_entry.id   AF-Q9ERM4-F1
#
_cell.length_a   1.000
_cell.length_b   1.000
_cell.length_c   1.000
_cell.angle_alpha   90.00
_cell.angle_beta   90.00
_cell.angle_gamma   90.00
#
_symmetry.space_group_name_H-M   'P 1'
#
loop_
_entity.id
_entity.type
_entity.pdbx_description
1 polymer ?
#
loop_
_entity_poly.entity_id
_entity_poly.type
_entity_poly.pdbx_seq_one_letter_code
_entity_poly.pdbx_strand_id
1 'polypeptide(L)'
;LGTLTIRSKPFHDSEELVPLCYRCSTNNPLLNNLGNVCINCRQPFIFSASSYEVLHLVEFYLEEGITDEEAVALIDLEAPRHKREGKWRETSSNNSQTLKLDETMDSIGEDDPFTAKLSFEQGSSEFVPVVVNRSVLRSMSRRDVLIKRWPPPLQWQYFRSLLPDASITMCPSCFQMFHSEDYELLVLQHACCPYCRRRIDDTGP
;
A
#
# COMPACT_ATOMS: atom_id res chain seq x y z
N LEU A 1 -56.88 -7.43 2.82
CA LEU A 1 -55.65 -6.61 2.92
C LEU A 1 -54.53 -7.38 2.24
N GLY A 2 -54.20 -7.03 1.00
CA GLY A 2 -53.12 -7.66 0.24
C GLY A 2 -51.80 -6.97 0.54
N THR A 3 -50.83 -7.71 1.07
CA THR A 3 -49.49 -7.20 1.38
C THR A 3 -48.62 -7.26 0.13
N LEU A 4 -48.16 -6.10 -0.33
CA LEU A 4 -47.30 -5.96 -1.51
C LEU A 4 -45.84 -6.12 -1.05
N THR A 5 -45.23 -7.29 -1.29
CA THR A 5 -43.83 -7.56 -0.96
C THR A 5 -42.93 -7.11 -2.11
N ILE A 6 -42.35 -5.91 -1.98
CA ILE A 6 -41.32 -5.42 -2.89
C ILE A 6 -40.02 -6.17 -2.57
N ARG A 7 -39.63 -7.12 -3.42
CA ARG A 7 -38.30 -7.76 -3.42
C ARG A 7 -37.34 -6.96 -4.29
N SER A 8 -37.04 -5.73 -3.90
CA SER A 8 -35.90 -5.02 -4.48
C SER A 8 -34.62 -5.68 -3.98
N LYS A 9 -33.72 -6.09 -4.87
CA LYS A 9 -32.34 -6.35 -4.46
C LYS A 9 -31.84 -5.10 -3.73
N PRO A 10 -31.16 -5.23 -2.58
CA PRO A 10 -30.46 -4.09 -1.98
C PRO A 10 -29.61 -3.44 -3.07
N PHE A 11 -29.71 -2.12 -3.20
CA PHE A 11 -28.88 -1.40 -4.16
C PHE A 11 -27.42 -1.65 -3.77
N HIS A 12 -26.66 -2.21 -4.71
CA HIS A 12 -25.22 -2.37 -4.58
C HIS A 12 -24.58 -1.36 -5.51
N ASP A 13 -23.72 -0.51 -4.96
CA ASP A 13 -22.87 0.39 -5.76
C ASP A 13 -22.00 -0.43 -6.73
N SER A 14 -21.59 0.20 -7.84
CA SER A 14 -20.65 -0.43 -8.78
C SER A 14 -19.36 -0.79 -8.06
N GLU A 15 -18.79 -1.97 -8.35
CA GLU A 15 -17.55 -2.44 -7.74
C GLU A 15 -16.37 -1.49 -7.98
N GLU A 16 -16.41 -0.70 -9.06
CA GLU A 16 -15.40 0.32 -9.39
C GLU A 16 -15.49 1.57 -8.50
N LEU A 17 -16.64 1.81 -7.86
CA LEU A 17 -16.88 3.01 -7.06
C LEU A 17 -16.61 2.79 -5.57
N VAL A 18 -16.38 1.55 -5.15
CA VAL A 18 -16.23 1.19 -3.73
C VAL A 18 -14.75 1.05 -3.35
N PRO A 19 -14.35 1.56 -2.18
CA PRO A 19 -12.97 1.44 -1.72
C PRO A 19 -12.55 -0.02 -1.47
N LEU A 20 -11.46 -0.41 -2.11
CA LEU A 20 -10.79 -1.69 -1.90
C LEU A 20 -9.85 -1.61 -0.68
N CYS A 21 -9.93 -2.60 0.20
CA CYS A 21 -8.94 -2.75 1.26
C CYS A 21 -7.70 -3.49 0.75
N TYR A 22 -6.56 -2.81 0.65
CA TYR A 22 -5.32 -3.41 0.17
C TYR A 22 -4.71 -4.47 1.09
N ARG A 23 -5.20 -4.61 2.33
CA ARG A 23 -4.78 -5.69 3.24
C ARG A 23 -5.50 -7.01 2.98
N CYS A 24 -6.82 -6.99 2.79
CA CYS A 24 -7.64 -8.21 2.70
C CYS A 24 -8.48 -8.31 1.41
N SER A 25 -8.25 -7.41 0.46
CA SER A 25 -8.95 -7.33 -0.84
C SER A 25 -10.48 -7.27 -0.73
N THR A 26 -11.00 -6.86 0.43
CA THR A 26 -12.45 -6.70 0.63
C THR A 26 -12.88 -5.35 0.08
N ASN A 27 -13.95 -5.33 -0.71
CA ASN A 27 -14.64 -4.10 -1.13
C ASN A 27 -15.49 -3.57 0.03
N ASN A 28 -15.44 -2.25 0.26
CA ASN A 28 -16.08 -1.63 1.42
C ASN A 28 -17.15 -0.63 0.97
N PRO A 29 -18.29 -0.53 1.67
CA PRO A 29 -19.28 0.48 1.36
C PRO A 29 -18.68 1.88 1.53
N LEU A 30 -19.10 2.83 0.70
CA LEU A 30 -18.68 4.23 0.78
C LEU A 30 -18.99 4.85 2.15
N LEU A 31 -20.14 4.50 2.71
CA LEU A 31 -20.56 4.92 4.05
C LEU A 31 -20.47 3.73 5.00
N ASN A 32 -19.38 3.68 5.75
CA ASN A 32 -19.21 2.70 6.83
C ASN A 32 -19.51 3.36 8.19
N ASN A 33 -20.44 2.77 8.94
CA ASN A 33 -20.82 3.24 10.28
C ASN A 33 -19.68 3.12 11.31
N LEU A 34 -18.66 2.30 11.02
CA LEU A 34 -17.45 2.16 11.85
C LEU A 34 -16.39 3.22 11.54
N GLY A 35 -16.65 4.12 10.58
CA GLY A 35 -15.72 5.14 10.11
C GLY A 35 -14.84 4.64 8.96
N ASN A 36 -13.67 5.27 8.79
CA ASN A 36 -12.75 5.05 7.68
C ASN A 36 -11.88 3.80 7.86
N VAL A 37 -12.52 2.66 8.08
CA VAL A 37 -11.86 1.36 8.29
C VAL A 37 -12.48 0.30 7.40
N CYS A 38 -11.71 -0.73 7.09
CA CYS A 38 -12.24 -1.91 6.40
C CYS A 38 -13.28 -2.63 7.27
N ILE A 39 -14.39 -3.07 6.67
CA ILE A 39 -15.45 -3.81 7.38
C ILE A 39 -15.00 -5.20 7.84
N ASN A 40 -14.01 -5.78 7.16
CA ASN A 40 -13.56 -7.16 7.39
C ASN A 40 -12.34 -7.24 8.33
N CYS A 41 -11.24 -6.54 8.03
CA CYS A 41 -10.01 -6.60 8.85
C CYS A 41 -9.79 -5.37 9.74
N ARG A 42 -10.72 -4.40 9.72
CA ARG A 42 -10.63 -3.14 10.48
C ARG A 42 -9.38 -2.29 10.20
N GLN A 43 -8.66 -2.57 9.12
CA GLN A 43 -7.55 -1.74 8.64
C GLN A 43 -8.05 -0.30 8.38
N PRO A 44 -7.42 0.72 8.99
CA PRO A 44 -7.68 2.11 8.64
C PRO A 44 -7.31 2.41 7.20
N PHE A 45 -8.19 3.11 6.48
CA PHE A 45 -7.87 3.58 5.14
C PHE A 45 -6.94 4.79 5.21
N ILE A 46 -5.89 4.74 4.40
CA ILE A 46 -5.03 5.88 4.13
C ILE A 46 -5.50 6.49 2.82
N PHE A 47 -5.89 7.76 2.84
CA PHE A 47 -6.39 8.45 1.65
C PHE A 47 -5.35 9.39 1.07
N SER A 48 -5.40 9.56 -0.25
CA SER A 48 -4.73 10.64 -0.95
C SER A 48 -5.29 11.97 -0.46
N ALA A 49 -4.43 12.88 -0.01
CA ALA A 49 -4.86 14.17 0.53
C ALA A 49 -5.32 15.18 -0.55
N SER A 50 -5.27 14.81 -1.84
CA SER A 50 -5.82 15.59 -2.96
C SER A 50 -7.12 14.99 -3.49
N SER A 51 -7.11 13.70 -3.84
CA SER A 51 -8.23 13.02 -4.52
C SER A 51 -9.20 12.32 -3.56
N TYR A 52 -8.80 12.07 -2.31
CA TYR A 52 -9.54 11.25 -1.34
C TYR A 52 -9.76 9.79 -1.80
N GLU A 53 -8.97 9.31 -2.75
CA GLU A 53 -8.90 7.89 -3.09
C GLU A 53 -8.05 7.12 -2.08
N VAL A 54 -8.35 5.83 -1.88
CA VAL A 54 -7.59 4.98 -0.96
C VAL A 54 -6.23 4.69 -1.57
N LEU A 55 -5.18 5.00 -0.84
CA LEU A 55 -3.80 4.69 -1.22
C LEU A 55 -3.49 3.23 -0.94
N HIS A 56 -2.64 2.66 -1.79
CA HIS A 56 -2.11 1.29 -1.74
C HIS A 56 -1.14 1.05 -0.56
N LEU A 57 -1.40 1.66 0.59
CA LEU A 57 -0.54 1.65 1.77
C LEU A 57 -1.12 0.81 2.89
N VAL A 58 -0.22 0.16 3.63
CA VAL A 58 -0.52 -0.46 4.92
C VAL A 58 0.46 0.06 5.96
N GLU A 59 -0.07 0.58 7.06
CA GLU A 59 0.73 0.94 8.24
C GLU A 59 1.24 -0.35 8.93
N PHE A 60 2.51 -0.35 9.29
CA PHE A 60 3.12 -1.44 10.04
C PHE A 60 3.90 -0.90 11.24
N TYR A 61 4.09 -1.77 12.21
CA TYR A 61 4.72 -1.48 13.48
C TYR A 61 5.99 -2.30 13.63
N LEU A 62 6.98 -1.74 14.31
CA LEU A 62 8.23 -2.43 14.59
C LEU A 62 8.04 -3.43 15.74
N GLU A 63 8.71 -4.57 15.64
CA GLU A 63 8.83 -5.52 16.75
C GLU A 63 9.57 -4.89 17.95
N GLU A 64 9.23 -5.34 19.16
CA GLU A 64 9.86 -4.86 20.39
C GLU A 64 11.39 -5.00 20.33
N GLY A 65 12.09 -3.91 20.68
CA GLY A 65 13.55 -3.85 20.71
C GLY A 65 14.22 -3.45 19.40
N ILE A 66 13.47 -3.01 18.38
CA ILE A 66 14.01 -2.32 17.19
C ILE A 66 13.87 -0.82 17.40
N THR A 67 14.96 -0.07 17.24
CA THR A 67 14.92 1.41 17.28
C THR A 67 14.55 1.98 15.91
N ASP A 68 14.04 3.21 15.87
CA ASP A 68 13.66 3.86 14.61
C ASP A 68 14.87 4.03 13.67
N GLU A 69 16.05 4.35 14.22
CA GLU A 69 17.29 4.47 13.46
C GLU A 69 17.75 3.10 12.92
N GLU A 70 17.64 2.05 13.72
CA GLU A 70 17.93 0.69 13.28
C GLU A 70 16.97 0.27 12.17
N ALA A 71 15.67 0.55 12.29
CA ALA A 71 14.68 0.23 11.28
C ALA A 71 14.98 0.91 9.94
N VAL A 72 15.31 2.22 9.96
CA VAL A 72 15.74 2.94 8.74
C VAL A 72 16.98 2.30 8.14
N ALA A 73 18.00 2.00 8.95
CA ALA A 73 19.23 1.37 8.45
C ALA A 73 18.95 0.00 7.82
N LEU A 74 18.02 -0.78 8.36
CA LEU A 74 17.62 -2.07 7.81
C LEU A 74 16.87 -1.95 6.48
N ILE A 75 16.07 -0.90 6.30
CA ILE A 75 15.33 -0.64 5.06
C ILE A 75 16.22 -0.01 3.98
N ASP A 76 17.19 0.82 4.37
CA ASP A 76 18.13 1.47 3.45
C ASP A 76 19.22 0.50 2.94
N LEU A 77 19.43 -0.63 3.62
CA LEU A 77 20.25 -1.73 3.10
C LEU A 77 19.56 -2.29 1.85
N GLU A 78 20.00 -1.85 0.66
CA GLU A 78 19.49 -2.37 -0.61
C GLU A 78 19.57 -3.90 -0.61
N ALA A 79 18.41 -4.54 -0.51
CA ALA A 79 18.30 -5.99 -0.67
C ALA A 79 18.85 -6.33 -2.07
N PRO A 80 19.80 -7.28 -2.20
CA PRO A 80 20.21 -7.76 -3.49
C PRO A 80 18.98 -8.21 -4.24
N ARG A 81 18.63 -7.52 -5.33
CA ARG A 81 17.56 -7.96 -6.22
C ARG A 81 17.90 -9.39 -6.60
N HIS A 82 17.06 -10.35 -6.23
CA HIS A 82 17.18 -11.70 -6.74
C HIS A 82 17.11 -11.55 -8.26
N LYS A 83 18.25 -11.66 -8.95
CA LYS A 83 18.28 -11.89 -10.39
C LYS A 83 17.57 -13.23 -10.56
N ARG A 84 16.27 -13.22 -10.80
CA ARG A 84 15.59 -14.35 -11.44
C ARG A 84 16.21 -14.40 -12.83
N GLU A 85 17.18 -15.29 -13.01
CA GLU A 85 17.57 -15.73 -14.34
C GLU A 85 16.28 -16.18 -15.03
N GLY A 86 15.80 -15.37 -15.98
CA GLY A 86 14.70 -15.76 -16.84
C GLY A 86 15.10 -17.07 -17.50
N LYS A 87 14.46 -18.16 -17.07
CA LYS A 87 14.82 -19.51 -17.51
C LYS A 87 14.22 -19.72 -18.90
N TRP A 88 14.83 -19.10 -19.92
CA TRP A 88 14.50 -19.32 -21.32
C TRP A 88 14.65 -20.80 -21.64
N ARG A 89 13.54 -21.48 -21.91
CA ARG A 89 13.51 -22.89 -22.29
C ARG A 89 13.21 -23.00 -23.78
N GLU A 90 14.26 -23.06 -24.58
CA GLU A 90 14.14 -23.42 -25.97
C GLU A 90 13.96 -24.94 -26.08
N THR A 91 12.96 -25.39 -26.86
CA THR A 91 12.78 -26.80 -27.18
C THR A 91 12.77 -26.92 -28.69
N SER A 92 13.84 -27.48 -29.25
CA SER A 92 13.95 -27.77 -30.68
C SER A 92 13.61 -29.24 -30.92
N SER A 93 12.64 -29.49 -31.79
CA SER A 93 12.35 -30.81 -32.34
C SER A 93 12.47 -30.72 -33.87
N ASN A 94 12.82 -31.83 -34.53
CA ASN A 94 13.27 -31.91 -35.94
C ASN A 94 12.38 -31.23 -37.02
N ASN A 95 11.20 -30.68 -36.67
CA ASN A 95 10.41 -29.89 -37.62
C ASN A 95 9.64 -28.72 -36.98
N SER A 96 10.01 -28.26 -35.78
CA SER A 96 9.38 -27.12 -35.10
C SER A 96 10.31 -26.53 -34.04
N GLN A 97 10.52 -25.21 -34.11
CA GLN A 97 11.08 -24.41 -33.03
C GLN A 97 9.92 -23.75 -32.28
N THR A 98 9.76 -24.06 -31.00
CA THR A 98 8.75 -23.41 -30.15
C THR A 98 9.45 -22.65 -29.03
N LEU A 99 9.34 -21.32 -29.04
CA LEU A 99 9.74 -20.46 -27.93
C LEU A 99 8.59 -20.42 -26.93
N LYS A 100 8.79 -21.03 -25.76
CA LYS A 100 7.86 -20.88 -24.63
C LYS A 100 8.38 -19.76 -23.74
N LEU A 101 7.75 -18.58 -23.85
CA LEU A 101 7.85 -17.56 -22.81
C LEU A 101 6.90 -18.02 -21.70
N ASP A 102 7.47 -18.54 -20.62
CA ASP A 102 6.71 -18.71 -19.39
C ASP A 102 6.57 -17.31 -18.81
N GLU A 103 5.57 -16.57 -19.28
CA GLU A 103 5.11 -15.36 -18.59
C GLU A 103 4.53 -15.84 -17.27
N THR A 104 5.40 -16.06 -16.28
CA THR A 104 4.99 -15.90 -14.91
C THR A 104 4.62 -14.42 -14.81
N MET A 105 3.35 -14.10 -15.11
CA MET A 105 2.68 -12.88 -14.70
C MET A 105 3.28 -12.50 -13.36
N ASP A 106 3.95 -11.35 -13.29
CA ASP A 106 4.74 -10.90 -12.14
C ASP A 106 3.99 -11.24 -10.86
N SER A 107 4.35 -12.38 -10.27
CA SER A 107 3.77 -12.88 -9.05
C SER A 107 4.51 -12.14 -7.95
N ILE A 108 4.20 -10.84 -7.83
CA ILE A 108 4.52 -10.00 -6.67
C ILE A 108 3.86 -10.58 -5.40
N GLY A 109 3.06 -11.64 -5.51
CA GLY A 109 2.08 -12.02 -4.49
C GLY A 109 2.33 -13.24 -3.62
N GLU A 110 3.31 -14.13 -3.83
CA GLU A 110 3.35 -15.39 -3.05
C GLU A 110 4.51 -15.58 -2.05
N ASP A 111 5.68 -14.95 -2.23
CA ASP A 111 6.85 -15.23 -1.35
C ASP A 111 7.43 -13.98 -0.66
N ASP A 112 6.68 -12.88 -0.56
CA ASP A 112 7.15 -11.73 0.22
C ASP A 112 6.80 -11.88 1.72
N PRO A 113 7.79 -11.89 2.63
CA PRO A 113 7.58 -12.10 4.06
C PRO A 113 6.60 -11.12 4.72
N PHE A 114 6.42 -9.93 4.16
CA PHE A 114 5.44 -8.97 4.65
C PHE A 114 4.02 -9.28 4.18
N THR A 115 3.82 -9.61 2.89
CA THR A 115 2.51 -10.01 2.36
C THR A 115 1.97 -11.25 3.07
N ALA A 116 2.84 -12.18 3.43
CA ALA A 116 2.48 -13.34 4.26
C ALA A 116 1.87 -12.94 5.62
N LYS A 117 2.30 -11.82 6.23
CA LYS A 117 1.73 -11.31 7.48
C LYS A 117 0.37 -10.62 7.30
N LEU A 118 0.02 -10.19 6.08
CA LEU A 118 -1.29 -9.59 5.80
C LEU A 118 -2.41 -10.64 5.80
N SER A 119 -2.11 -11.85 5.32
CA SER A 119 -3.06 -12.94 5.11
C SER A 119 -3.51 -13.67 6.38
N PHE A 120 -2.80 -13.49 7.50
CA PHE A 120 -2.98 -14.35 8.69
C PHE A 120 -4.34 -14.20 9.38
N GLU A 121 -5.11 -13.13 9.13
CA GLU A 121 -6.28 -12.79 9.96
C GLU A 121 -7.46 -12.21 9.15
N GLN A 122 -7.94 -12.95 8.16
CA GLN A 122 -9.20 -12.62 7.49
C GLN A 122 -10.38 -13.00 8.40
N GLY A 123 -11.04 -12.02 9.02
CA GLY A 123 -12.34 -12.21 9.70
C GLY A 123 -12.40 -11.89 11.20
N SER A 124 -11.42 -11.18 11.78
CA SER A 124 -11.50 -10.70 13.16
C SER A 124 -12.38 -9.44 13.28
N SER A 125 -13.19 -9.35 14.35
CA SER A 125 -13.92 -8.11 14.68
C SER A 125 -12.99 -7.00 15.18
N GLU A 126 -11.74 -7.34 15.52
CA GLU A 126 -10.75 -6.44 16.09
C GLU A 126 -9.62 -6.17 15.10
N PHE A 127 -9.11 -4.94 15.14
CA PHE A 127 -7.95 -4.53 14.36
C PHE A 127 -6.68 -5.11 14.97
N VAL A 128 -5.93 -5.86 14.16
CA VAL A 128 -4.62 -6.36 14.54
C VAL A 128 -3.54 -5.68 13.70
N PRO A 129 -2.59 -4.96 14.31
CA PRO A 129 -1.53 -4.26 13.59
C PRO A 129 -0.54 -5.23 12.94
N VAL A 130 -0.01 -4.86 11.77
CA VAL A 130 1.04 -5.63 11.11
C VAL A 130 2.37 -5.34 11.80
N VAL A 131 2.86 -6.27 12.63
CA VAL A 131 4.16 -6.14 13.32
C VAL A 131 5.27 -6.78 12.49
N VAL A 132 6.37 -6.08 12.29
CA VAL A 132 7.46 -6.44 11.37
C VAL A 132 8.75 -6.63 12.14
N ASN A 133 9.46 -7.73 11.86
CA ASN A 133 10.74 -8.04 12.47
C ASN A 133 11.91 -7.57 11.58
N ARG A 134 13.14 -7.67 12.11
CA ARG A 134 14.37 -7.29 11.41
C ARG A 134 14.55 -7.97 10.04
N SER A 135 14.13 -9.22 9.90
CA SER A 135 14.27 -9.98 8.65
C SER A 135 13.36 -9.42 7.56
N VAL A 136 12.12 -9.09 7.91
CA VAL A 136 11.15 -8.52 6.96
C VAL A 136 11.56 -7.09 6.60
N LEU A 137 12.06 -6.29 7.54
CA LEU A 137 12.61 -4.95 7.24
C LEU A 137 13.72 -5.01 6.19
N ARG A 138 14.63 -5.99 6.29
CA ARG A 138 15.72 -6.20 5.32
C ARG A 138 15.25 -6.67 3.95
N SER A 139 14.07 -7.28 3.85
CA SER A 139 13.52 -7.71 2.55
C SER A 139 12.74 -6.60 1.85
N MET A 140 12.38 -5.53 2.56
CA MET A 140 11.68 -4.39 1.97
C MET A 140 12.63 -3.50 1.17
N SER A 141 12.16 -2.99 0.03
CA SER A 141 12.86 -1.92 -0.67
C SER A 141 12.55 -0.57 -0.03
N ARG A 142 13.56 0.30 0.07
CA ARG A 142 13.37 1.70 0.48
C ARG A 142 12.34 2.46 -0.35
N ARG A 143 12.17 2.08 -1.62
CA ARG A 143 11.22 2.71 -2.55
C ARG A 143 9.76 2.47 -2.15
N ASP A 144 9.50 1.33 -1.52
CA ASP A 144 8.14 0.89 -1.18
C ASP A 144 7.78 1.29 0.26
N VAL A 145 8.69 1.91 1.01
CA VAL A 145 8.48 2.27 2.42
C VAL A 145 8.47 3.79 2.61
N LEU A 146 7.37 4.30 3.17
CA LEU A 146 7.24 5.69 3.60
C LEU A 146 7.33 5.78 5.13
N ILE A 147 8.07 6.78 5.61
CA ILE A 147 8.37 6.94 7.04
C ILE A 147 8.01 8.36 7.47
N LYS A 148 7.04 8.50 8.37
CA LYS A 148 6.71 9.79 9.01
C LYS A 148 7.61 9.99 10.21
N ARG A 149 8.65 10.80 10.03
CA ARG A 149 9.65 11.12 11.07
C ARG A 149 9.16 12.27 11.94
N TRP A 150 8.21 11.97 12.82
CA TRP A 150 7.69 12.98 13.73
C TRP A 150 8.76 13.41 14.76
N PRO A 151 8.82 14.70 15.13
CA PRO A 151 9.67 15.14 16.21
C PRO A 151 9.14 14.63 17.56
N PRO A 152 10.00 14.47 18.58
CA PRO A 152 9.57 14.11 19.93
C PRO A 152 8.48 15.06 20.45
N PRO A 153 7.45 14.56 21.18
CA PRO A 153 7.32 13.22 21.77
C PRO A 153 6.58 12.18 20.90
N LEU A 154 6.29 12.50 19.64
CA LEU A 154 5.53 11.61 18.76
C LEU A 154 6.42 10.51 18.19
N GLN A 155 5.87 9.29 18.12
CA GLN A 155 6.56 8.13 17.54
C GLN A 155 6.55 8.20 16.00
N TRP A 156 7.53 7.57 15.37
CA TRP A 156 7.56 7.46 13.92
C TRP A 156 6.50 6.47 13.44
N GLN A 157 6.00 6.71 12.23
CA GLN A 157 5.02 5.83 11.60
C GLN A 157 5.57 5.29 10.30
N TYR A 158 5.35 4.01 10.05
CA TYR A 158 5.89 3.29 8.91
C TYR A 158 4.76 2.75 8.03
N PHE A 159 4.88 2.98 6.74
CA PHE A 159 3.89 2.57 5.76
C PHE A 159 4.58 1.85 4.63
N ARG A 160 3.98 0.77 4.14
CA ARG A 160 4.46 0.03 2.98
C ARG A 160 3.47 0.14 1.83
N SER A 161 3.97 0.49 0.65
CA SER A 161 3.23 0.40 -0.62
C SER A 161 3.14 -1.05 -1.06
N LEU A 162 1.93 -1.48 -1.41
CA LEU A 162 1.66 -2.82 -1.93
C LEU A 162 1.62 -2.86 -3.46
N LEU A 163 1.57 -1.69 -4.12
CA LEU A 163 1.63 -1.57 -5.58
C LEU A 163 2.78 -0.62 -5.97
N PRO A 164 3.95 -1.15 -6.36
CA PRO A 164 5.10 -0.35 -6.78
C PRO A 164 4.84 0.51 -8.04
N ASP A 165 3.96 0.04 -8.93
CA ASP A 165 3.61 0.76 -10.17
C ASP A 165 2.78 2.02 -9.89
N ALA A 166 2.01 2.01 -8.81
CA ALA A 166 1.24 3.16 -8.34
C ALA A 166 2.05 3.96 -7.32
N SER A 167 2.92 4.84 -7.82
CA SER A 167 3.81 5.64 -6.97
C SER A 167 3.05 6.61 -6.05
N ILE A 168 3.55 6.73 -4.82
CA ILE A 168 2.98 7.56 -3.76
C ILE A 168 4.04 8.51 -3.23
N THR A 169 3.71 9.79 -3.17
CA THR A 169 4.58 10.84 -2.64
C THR A 169 4.05 11.33 -1.29
N MET A 170 4.96 11.53 -0.34
CA MET A 170 4.65 12.14 0.95
C MET A 170 5.28 13.53 1.04
N CYS A 171 4.47 14.54 1.41
CA CYS A 171 4.97 15.89 1.61
C CYS A 171 5.94 15.93 2.81
N PRO A 172 7.16 16.49 2.67
CA PRO A 172 8.16 16.52 3.74
C PRO A 172 7.76 17.42 4.92
N SER A 173 6.83 18.35 4.72
CA SER A 173 6.45 19.33 5.75
C SER A 173 5.22 18.93 6.56
N CYS A 174 4.21 18.31 5.94
CA CYS A 174 2.97 17.93 6.63
C CYS A 174 2.74 16.41 6.72
N PHE A 175 3.64 15.61 6.14
CA PHE A 175 3.55 14.15 6.10
C PHE A 175 2.23 13.59 5.55
N GLN A 176 1.50 14.40 4.78
CA GLN A 176 0.35 13.92 4.01
C GLN A 176 0.83 13.19 2.75
N MET A 177 0.08 12.18 2.36
CA MET A 177 0.41 11.28 1.25
C MET A 177 -0.54 11.52 0.10
N PHE A 178 -0.04 11.33 -1.11
CA PHE A 178 -0.72 11.63 -2.36
C PHE A 178 -0.29 10.60 -3.41
N HIS A 179 -1.12 10.36 -4.42
CA HIS A 179 -0.61 9.81 -5.67
C HIS A 179 0.46 10.75 -6.22
N SER A 180 1.59 10.21 -6.66
CA SER A 180 2.73 11.03 -7.11
C SER A 180 2.34 11.91 -8.30
N GLU A 181 1.57 11.37 -9.25
CA GLU A 181 1.10 12.09 -10.45
C GLU A 181 0.25 13.33 -10.07
N ASP A 182 -0.72 13.16 -9.17
CA ASP A 182 -1.57 14.25 -8.67
C ASP A 182 -0.74 15.30 -7.94
N TYR A 183 0.16 14.85 -7.05
CA TYR A 183 0.98 15.75 -6.27
C TYR A 183 1.87 16.61 -7.16
N GLU A 184 2.58 16.00 -8.11
CA GLU A 184 3.46 16.68 -9.06
C GLU A 184 2.69 17.68 -9.92
N LEU A 185 1.52 17.30 -10.44
CA LEU A 185 0.67 18.19 -11.22
C LEU A 185 0.23 19.41 -10.41
N LEU A 186 -0.31 19.21 -9.20
CA LEU A 186 -0.79 20.28 -8.33
C LEU A 186 0.36 21.19 -7.89
N VAL A 187 1.51 20.61 -7.62
CA VAL A 187 2.76 21.32 -7.34
C VAL A 187 3.18 22.19 -8.52
N LEU A 188 3.15 21.68 -9.75
CA LEU A 188 3.50 22.46 -10.94
C LEU A 188 2.54 23.62 -11.18
N GLN A 189 1.25 23.42 -10.89
CA GLN A 189 0.22 24.44 -11.05
C GLN A 189 0.29 25.55 -9.98
N HIS A 190 0.64 25.20 -8.73
CA HIS A 190 0.51 26.10 -7.59
C HIS A 190 1.82 26.44 -6.88
N ALA A 191 2.93 25.81 -7.27
CA ALA A 191 4.27 25.92 -6.66
C ALA A 191 4.30 25.64 -5.13
N CYS A 192 3.32 24.90 -4.63
CA CYS A 192 3.20 24.58 -3.21
C CYS A 192 2.50 23.23 -2.99
N CYS A 193 2.62 22.67 -1.79
CA CYS A 193 1.90 21.47 -1.40
C CYS A 193 0.38 21.73 -1.40
N PRO A 194 -0.44 20.89 -2.05
CA PRO A 194 -1.89 21.11 -2.15
C PRO A 194 -2.61 21.08 -0.79
N TYR A 195 -2.02 20.41 0.21
CA TYR A 195 -2.62 20.30 1.55
C TYR A 195 -2.15 21.42 2.51
N CYS A 196 -0.84 21.54 2.75
CA CYS A 196 -0.32 22.51 3.72
C CYS A 196 0.07 23.86 3.12
N ARG A 197 0.03 24.01 1.79
CA ARG A 197 0.37 25.24 1.04
C ARG A 197 1.80 25.75 1.23
N ARG A 198 2.68 24.96 1.83
CA ARG A 198 4.12 25.27 1.93
C ARG A 198 4.77 25.16 0.56
N ARG A 199 5.61 26.13 0.20
CA ARG A 199 6.36 26.13 -1.06
C ARG A 199 7.43 25.05 -1.04
N ILE A 200 7.74 24.52 -2.22
CA ILE A 200 8.72 23.42 -2.35
C ILE A 200 10.13 23.92 -2.10
N ASP A 201 10.43 25.16 -2.48
CA ASP A 201 11.74 25.79 -2.24
C ASP A 201 12.00 26.09 -0.77
N ASP A 202 10.97 26.05 0.09
CA ASP A 202 11.08 26.22 1.55
C ASP A 202 11.46 24.89 2.24
N THR A 203 12.50 24.21 1.73
CA THR A 203 13.19 23.11 2.43
C THR A 203 14.04 23.62 3.60
N GLY A 204 13.47 24.52 4.41
CA GLY A 204 14.01 24.95 5.70
C GLY A 204 13.56 24.03 6.84
N PRO A 205 14.38 23.89 7.88
CA PRO A 205 14.31 22.83 8.89
C PRO A 205 12.99 22.77 9.66
#